data_AF-A0A954LKP6-F1
#
_entry.id   AF-A0A954LKP6-F1
#
_cell.length_a   1.000
_cell.length_b   1.000
_cell.length_c   1.000
_cell.angle_alpha   90.00
_cell.angle_beta   90.00
_cell.angle_gamma   90.00
#
_symmetry.space_group_name_H-M   'P 1'
#
loop_
_entity.id
_entity.type
_entity.pdbx_description
1 polymer ?
#
loop_
_entity_poly.entity_id
_entity_poly.type
_entity_poly.pdbx_seq_one_letter_code
_entity_poly.pdbx_strand_id
1 'polypeptide(L)'
;LGLVQSLTESEAKSLGASLVDRFSGMTPQSRTTGIKVLLNRPDSTLALLDAIDKGVVLLSELSLDQKQSLSVHPNRDVQRQAKELLNRGGALPNPDRQKVLAQLLSLTKQTGDAPAGKTVFKKQCAKCHMHSGEGTRIGPDLTGMAVHPKAELLTHIIDPSRDVEGNYRLYTVLTADGLVLNGLLASESKTAIELFDVEGKKKSILREDIDEMLASRKSLMPEGFEKQIGETDMVNLLEFLTQRGKFLPLDLRKVATIASDRGMFYSKDASEERLIFADWSPKTFKGVPFQLTDPKEGKVPNIILLNGPLGGLSRTMPKSISLPCNGPSRAIHLLSGVSGWGFPYSQNKTVSMIVRLHYADGQTEDHEFQNGIHFADYIRRVDVPGSEFAFALRRQQIRYLAVLPKRTESIEKIDFIKGPDRSAPVVMAVTLESLTETKDEK
;
A
#
# COMPACT_ATOMS: atom_id res chain seq x y z
N LEU A 1 10.58 18.02 -27.78
CA LEU A 1 10.08 17.56 -26.46
C LEU A 1 9.94 18.72 -25.47
N GLY A 2 11.03 19.38 -25.06
CA GLY A 2 10.97 20.53 -24.13
C GLY A 2 9.99 21.64 -24.55
N LEU A 3 9.96 21.97 -25.85
CA LEU A 3 9.03 22.98 -26.39
C LEU A 3 7.55 22.57 -26.36
N VAL A 4 7.23 21.28 -26.44
CA VAL A 4 5.84 20.81 -26.27
C VAL A 4 5.48 20.84 -24.79
N GLN A 5 6.42 20.47 -23.93
CA GLN A 5 6.21 20.46 -22.50
C GLN A 5 6.03 21.87 -21.91
N SER A 6 6.73 22.90 -22.42
CA SER A 6 6.51 24.28 -21.98
C SER A 6 5.11 24.81 -22.26
N LEU A 7 4.37 24.18 -23.19
CA LEU A 7 2.99 24.58 -23.49
C LEU A 7 2.01 24.24 -22.36
N THR A 8 2.40 23.46 -21.34
CA THR A 8 1.53 23.18 -20.19
C THR A 8 1.12 24.45 -19.44
N GLU A 9 1.93 25.50 -19.49
CA GLU A 9 1.65 26.77 -18.81
C GLU A 9 0.78 27.71 -19.67
N SER A 10 0.69 27.48 -20.99
CA SER A 10 0.07 28.41 -21.93
C SER A 10 -1.45 28.53 -21.80
N GLU A 11 -1.94 29.71 -21.42
CA GLU A 11 -3.38 30.04 -21.27
C GLU A 11 -4.09 30.35 -22.60
N ALA A 12 -3.40 30.24 -23.73
CA ALA A 12 -3.98 30.55 -25.02
C ALA A 12 -5.13 29.60 -25.37
N LYS A 13 -6.35 30.13 -25.56
CA LYS A 13 -7.54 29.34 -25.96
C LYS A 13 -7.34 28.53 -27.25
N SER A 14 -6.49 29.02 -28.14
CA SER A 14 -6.17 28.35 -29.41
C SER A 14 -5.15 27.20 -29.28
N LEU A 15 -4.59 26.97 -28.09
CA LEU A 15 -3.57 25.94 -27.86
C LEU A 15 -4.07 24.55 -28.27
N GLY A 16 -5.29 24.20 -27.85
CA GLY A 16 -5.88 22.88 -28.12
C GLY A 16 -5.92 22.56 -29.61
N ALA A 17 -6.58 23.42 -30.39
CA ALA A 17 -6.69 23.28 -31.84
C ALA A 17 -5.31 23.29 -32.52
N SER A 18 -4.45 24.26 -32.17
CA SER A 18 -3.12 24.41 -32.78
C SER A 18 -2.21 23.20 -32.54
N LEU A 19 -2.34 22.56 -31.37
CA LEU A 19 -1.56 21.39 -31.03
C LEU A 19 -2.09 20.16 -31.77
N VAL A 20 -3.42 19.96 -31.79
CA VAL A 20 -4.11 18.90 -32.54
C VAL A 20 -3.76 18.94 -34.04
N ASP A 21 -3.75 20.11 -34.66
CA ASP A 21 -3.41 20.26 -36.09
C ASP A 21 -2.01 19.73 -36.43
N ARG A 22 -1.10 19.72 -35.45
CA ARG A 22 0.28 19.25 -35.60
C ARG A 22 0.48 17.79 -35.20
N PHE A 23 -0.52 17.10 -34.66
CA PHE A 23 -0.39 15.73 -34.14
C PHE A 23 0.09 14.72 -35.20
N SER A 24 -0.37 14.86 -36.45
CA SER A 24 -0.02 13.96 -37.55
C SER A 24 1.48 13.94 -37.88
N GLY A 25 2.18 15.07 -37.68
CA GLY A 25 3.63 15.20 -37.89
C GLY A 25 4.48 14.89 -36.66
N MET A 26 3.87 14.54 -35.52
CA MET A 26 4.60 14.30 -34.27
C MET A 26 5.16 12.88 -34.16
N THR A 27 6.36 12.77 -33.60
CA THR A 27 6.92 11.48 -33.17
C THR A 27 6.11 10.89 -32.01
N PRO A 28 6.15 9.56 -31.77
CA PRO A 28 5.36 8.93 -30.70
C PRO A 28 5.55 9.57 -29.32
N GLN A 29 6.80 9.89 -28.93
CA GLN A 29 7.11 10.57 -27.67
C GLN A 29 6.53 11.98 -27.59
N SER A 30 6.52 12.70 -28.72
CA SER A 30 5.93 14.05 -28.80
C SER A 30 4.41 13.99 -28.73
N ARG A 31 3.77 12.96 -29.32
CA ARG A 31 2.33 12.71 -29.19
C ARG A 31 1.94 12.42 -27.74
N THR A 32 2.66 11.53 -27.05
CA THR A 32 2.42 11.27 -25.61
C THR A 32 2.51 12.55 -24.79
N THR A 33 3.51 13.40 -25.07
CA THR A 33 3.67 14.70 -24.38
C THR A 33 2.54 15.66 -24.74
N GLY A 34 2.16 15.72 -26.01
CA GLY A 34 1.06 16.57 -26.50
C GLY A 34 -0.28 16.19 -25.88
N ILE A 35 -0.58 14.90 -25.74
CA ILE A 35 -1.79 14.42 -25.04
C ILE A 35 -1.81 14.93 -23.60
N LYS A 36 -0.68 14.84 -22.88
CA LYS A 36 -0.59 15.35 -21.50
C LYS A 36 -0.87 16.85 -21.42
N VAL A 37 -0.32 17.64 -22.35
CA VAL A 37 -0.58 19.08 -22.43
C VAL A 37 -2.07 19.35 -22.66
N LEU A 38 -2.69 18.62 -23.59
CA LEU A 38 -4.10 18.80 -23.91
C LEU A 38 -5.02 18.47 -22.73
N LEU A 39 -4.65 17.49 -21.89
CA LEU A 39 -5.43 17.05 -20.73
C LEU A 39 -5.36 18.01 -19.52
N ASN A 40 -4.49 19.01 -19.53
CA ASN A 40 -4.30 19.89 -18.38
C ASN A 40 -5.42 20.92 -18.19
N ARG A 41 -6.08 21.35 -19.27
CA ARG A 41 -7.14 22.37 -19.22
C ARG A 41 -8.42 21.86 -19.90
N PRO A 42 -9.61 22.29 -19.45
CA PRO A 42 -10.88 21.86 -20.04
C PRO A 42 -10.98 22.16 -21.55
N ASP A 43 -10.63 23.37 -21.99
CA ASP A 43 -10.75 23.79 -23.39
C ASP A 43 -9.87 22.96 -24.34
N SER A 44 -8.62 22.73 -23.95
CA SER A 44 -7.70 21.87 -24.71
C SER A 44 -8.10 20.39 -24.66
N THR A 45 -8.73 19.96 -23.57
CA THR A 45 -9.23 18.59 -23.42
C THR A 45 -10.42 18.36 -24.36
N LEU A 46 -11.33 19.32 -24.49
CA LEU A 46 -12.43 19.24 -25.46
C LEU A 46 -11.90 19.15 -26.90
N ALA A 47 -10.85 19.90 -27.24
CA ALA A 47 -10.20 19.80 -28.55
C ALA A 47 -9.59 18.41 -28.80
N LEU A 48 -8.99 17.79 -27.77
CA LEU A 48 -8.50 16.42 -27.86
C LEU A 48 -9.64 15.41 -28.07
N LEU A 49 -10.74 15.54 -27.34
CA LEU A 49 -11.90 14.65 -27.47
C LEU A 49 -12.54 14.77 -28.86
N ASP A 50 -12.65 15.98 -29.40
CA ASP A 50 -13.10 16.22 -30.78
C ASP A 50 -12.14 15.61 -31.82
N ALA A 51 -10.83 15.73 -31.60
CA ALA A 51 -9.82 15.09 -32.45
C ALA A 51 -9.92 13.55 -32.43
N ILE A 52 -10.29 12.97 -31.29
CA ILE A 52 -10.55 11.53 -31.16
C ILE A 52 -11.82 11.13 -31.90
N ASP A 53 -12.89 11.90 -31.79
CA ASP A 53 -14.14 11.62 -32.51
C ASP A 53 -13.93 11.67 -34.04
N LYS A 54 -13.08 12.59 -34.50
CA LYS A 54 -12.68 12.74 -35.91
C LYS A 54 -11.62 11.73 -36.37
N GLY A 55 -11.10 10.88 -35.48
CA GLY A 55 -10.09 9.85 -35.80
C GLY A 55 -8.68 10.39 -36.06
N VAL A 56 -8.40 11.66 -35.75
CA VAL A 56 -7.05 12.26 -35.84
C VAL A 56 -6.12 11.70 -34.75
N VAL A 57 -6.69 11.44 -33.58
CA VAL A 57 -6.03 10.79 -32.45
C VAL A 57 -6.79 9.50 -32.14
N LEU A 58 -6.09 8.39 -31.96
CA LEU A 58 -6.74 7.14 -31.62
C LEU A 58 -7.02 7.07 -30.12
N LEU A 59 -8.21 6.60 -29.74
CA LEU A 59 -8.57 6.37 -28.33
C LEU A 59 -7.62 5.37 -27.63
N SER A 60 -6.95 4.50 -28.39
CA SER A 60 -5.92 3.58 -27.90
C SER A 60 -4.61 4.28 -27.48
N GLU A 61 -4.38 5.53 -27.91
CA GLU A 61 -3.20 6.31 -27.50
C GLU A 61 -3.34 6.88 -26.08
N LEU A 62 -4.55 6.93 -25.54
CA LEU A 62 -4.78 7.29 -24.14
C LEU A 62 -4.50 6.10 -23.21
N SER A 63 -3.76 6.36 -22.14
CA SER A 63 -3.52 5.39 -21.07
C SER A 63 -4.79 5.15 -20.22
N LEU A 64 -4.82 4.08 -19.42
CA LEU A 64 -5.99 3.76 -18.58
C LEU A 64 -6.28 4.86 -17.57
N ASP A 65 -5.24 5.44 -16.96
CA ASP A 65 -5.35 6.54 -16.01
C ASP A 65 -5.94 7.81 -16.66
N GLN A 66 -5.55 8.13 -17.90
CA GLN A 66 -6.11 9.26 -18.66
C GLN A 66 -7.58 9.04 -18.98
N LYS A 67 -7.94 7.83 -19.43
CA LYS A 67 -9.34 7.45 -19.69
C LYS A 67 -10.19 7.53 -18.42
N GLN A 68 -9.67 7.04 -17.30
CA GLN A 68 -10.34 7.13 -16.01
C GLN A 68 -10.53 8.59 -15.58
N SER A 69 -9.49 9.42 -15.67
CA SER A 69 -9.54 10.85 -15.32
C SER A 69 -10.58 11.61 -16.15
N LEU A 70 -10.64 11.36 -17.46
CA LEU A 70 -11.64 11.94 -18.36
C LEU A 70 -13.08 11.53 -17.97
N SER A 71 -13.28 10.28 -17.55
CA SER A 71 -14.61 9.77 -17.16
C SER A 71 -15.18 10.39 -15.88
N VAL A 72 -14.31 10.97 -15.04
CA VAL A 72 -14.66 11.62 -13.76
C VAL A 72 -14.31 13.11 -13.74
N HIS A 73 -14.06 13.70 -14.91
CA HIS A 73 -13.62 15.08 -15.03
C HIS A 73 -14.63 16.08 -14.40
N PRO A 74 -14.17 17.17 -13.75
CA PRO A 74 -15.04 18.16 -13.08
C PRO A 74 -15.88 18.96 -14.08
N ASN A 75 -15.30 19.34 -15.22
CA ASN A 75 -16.07 19.95 -16.30
C ASN A 75 -17.06 18.94 -16.92
N ARG A 76 -18.35 19.28 -16.89
CA ARG A 76 -19.45 18.42 -17.32
C ARG A 76 -19.45 18.10 -18.81
N ASP A 77 -18.99 19.03 -19.66
CA ASP A 77 -18.94 18.83 -21.10
C ASP A 77 -17.83 17.85 -21.47
N VAL A 78 -16.64 18.02 -20.88
CA VAL A 78 -15.53 17.06 -20.99
C VAL A 78 -15.99 15.68 -20.54
N GLN A 79 -16.61 15.59 -19.36
CA GLN A 79 -17.07 14.32 -18.81
C GLN A 79 -18.10 13.63 -19.72
N ARG A 80 -19.06 14.38 -20.25
CA ARG A 80 -20.11 13.86 -21.16
C ARG A 80 -19.49 13.29 -22.43
N GLN A 81 -18.69 14.09 -23.14
CA GLN A 81 -18.08 13.68 -24.40
C GLN A 81 -17.09 12.53 -24.21
N ALA A 82 -16.31 12.55 -23.12
CA ALA A 82 -15.43 11.44 -22.78
C ALA A 82 -16.19 10.13 -22.57
N LYS A 83 -17.28 10.15 -21.79
CA LYS A 83 -18.11 8.93 -21.56
C LYS A 83 -18.69 8.40 -22.87
N GLU A 84 -19.18 9.27 -23.75
CA GLU A 84 -19.71 8.87 -25.06
C GLU A 84 -18.64 8.21 -25.94
N LEU A 85 -17.45 8.80 -26.05
CA LEU A 85 -16.33 8.25 -26.83
C LEU A 85 -15.80 6.95 -26.24
N LEU A 86 -15.65 6.88 -24.91
CA LEU A 86 -15.16 5.69 -24.22
C LEU A 86 -16.16 4.52 -24.31
N ASN A 87 -17.47 4.81 -24.32
CA ASN A 87 -18.52 3.82 -24.56
C ASN A 87 -18.47 3.30 -26.00
N ARG A 88 -18.40 4.19 -27.00
CA ARG A 88 -18.34 3.83 -28.42
C ARG A 88 -17.11 3.00 -28.78
N GLY A 89 -15.95 3.37 -28.23
CA GLY A 89 -14.69 2.66 -28.48
C GLY A 89 -14.50 1.38 -27.67
N GLY A 90 -15.50 0.97 -26.86
CA GLY A 90 -15.38 -0.16 -25.95
C GLY A 90 -14.22 -0.01 -24.96
N ALA A 91 -13.80 1.22 -24.68
CA ALA A 91 -12.58 1.53 -23.93
C ALA A 91 -12.84 1.67 -22.43
N LEU A 92 -14.08 1.93 -22.00
CA LEU A 92 -14.42 1.80 -20.58
C LEU A 92 -14.24 0.35 -20.14
N PRO A 93 -13.62 0.11 -18.97
CA PRO A 93 -13.75 -1.16 -18.27
C PRO A 93 -15.23 -1.54 -18.21
N ASN A 94 -15.55 -2.83 -18.39
CA ASN A 94 -16.93 -3.26 -18.27
C ASN A 94 -17.47 -2.80 -16.92
N PRO A 95 -18.57 -2.02 -16.86
CA PRO A 95 -19.09 -1.51 -15.59
C PRO A 95 -19.49 -2.64 -14.64
N ASP A 96 -19.84 -3.80 -15.19
CA ASP A 96 -20.00 -5.04 -14.42
C ASP A 96 -18.62 -5.69 -14.19
N ARG A 97 -17.89 -5.17 -13.19
CA ARG A 97 -16.60 -5.73 -12.76
C ARG A 97 -16.75 -7.17 -12.26
N GLN A 98 -17.90 -7.51 -11.68
CA GLN A 98 -18.17 -8.85 -11.16
C GLN A 98 -18.20 -9.89 -12.29
N LYS A 99 -18.79 -9.56 -13.44
CA LYS A 99 -18.76 -10.43 -14.63
C LYS A 99 -17.35 -10.64 -15.18
N VAL A 100 -16.52 -9.59 -15.23
CA VAL A 100 -15.11 -9.71 -15.66
C VAL A 100 -14.33 -10.60 -14.69
N LEU A 101 -14.49 -10.39 -13.39
CA LEU A 101 -13.88 -11.23 -12.37
C LEU A 101 -14.30 -12.70 -12.54
N ALA A 102 -15.59 -12.97 -12.72
CA ALA A 102 -16.10 -14.32 -12.91
C ALA A 102 -15.45 -15.04 -14.10
N GLN A 103 -15.15 -14.32 -15.19
CA GLN A 103 -14.46 -14.86 -16.36
C GLN A 103 -12.99 -15.19 -16.08
N LEU A 104 -12.31 -14.37 -15.28
CA LEU A 104 -10.87 -14.49 -15.02
C LEU A 104 -10.55 -15.34 -13.78
N LEU A 105 -11.53 -15.69 -12.93
CA LEU A 105 -11.32 -16.48 -11.72
C LEU A 105 -10.65 -17.83 -11.98
N SER A 106 -10.89 -18.45 -13.14
CA SER A 106 -10.26 -19.71 -13.53
C SER A 106 -8.73 -19.60 -13.64
N LEU A 107 -8.20 -18.42 -14.01
CA LEU A 107 -6.77 -18.14 -14.10
C LEU A 107 -6.05 -18.30 -12.76
N THR A 108 -6.75 -18.02 -11.65
CA THR A 108 -6.19 -18.09 -10.29
C THR A 108 -5.81 -19.50 -9.87
N LYS A 109 -6.34 -20.52 -10.56
CA LYS A 109 -6.03 -21.94 -10.32
C LYS A 109 -4.82 -22.42 -11.11
N GLN A 110 -4.33 -21.62 -12.05
CA GLN A 110 -3.18 -21.97 -12.89
C GLN A 110 -1.88 -21.57 -12.19
N THR A 111 -0.83 -22.33 -12.48
CA THR A 111 0.55 -22.01 -12.06
C THR A 111 1.22 -21.21 -13.17
N GLY A 112 1.79 -20.07 -12.82
CA GLY A 112 2.49 -19.20 -13.77
C GLY A 112 4.01 -19.32 -13.71
N ASP A 113 4.66 -18.51 -14.52
CA ASP A 113 6.10 -18.24 -14.48
C ASP A 113 6.35 -16.95 -13.67
N ALA A 114 6.99 -17.08 -12.51
CA ALA A 114 7.27 -15.95 -11.62
C ALA A 114 8.28 -14.94 -12.20
N PRO A 115 9.41 -15.34 -12.80
CA PRO A 115 10.28 -14.43 -13.56
C PRO A 115 9.55 -13.62 -14.65
N ALA A 116 8.68 -14.25 -15.44
CA ALA A 116 7.84 -13.56 -16.41
C ALA A 116 6.86 -12.59 -15.72
N GLY A 117 6.26 -13.01 -14.61
CA GLY A 117 5.39 -12.20 -13.77
C GLY A 117 6.07 -10.96 -13.21
N LYS A 118 7.34 -11.07 -12.79
CA LYS A 118 8.16 -9.92 -12.37
C LYS A 118 8.30 -8.90 -13.49
N THR A 119 8.43 -9.33 -14.74
CA THR A 119 8.51 -8.43 -15.90
C THR A 119 7.21 -7.66 -16.10
N VAL A 120 6.06 -8.34 -15.94
CA VAL A 120 4.73 -7.70 -15.98
C VAL A 120 4.59 -6.69 -14.83
N PHE A 121 4.99 -7.07 -13.61
CA PHE A 121 5.00 -6.20 -12.43
C PHE A 121 5.81 -4.92 -12.69
N LYS A 122 7.04 -5.04 -13.19
CA LYS A 122 7.89 -3.88 -13.51
C LYS A 122 7.24 -2.93 -14.52
N LYS A 123 6.57 -3.49 -15.53
CA LYS A 123 5.95 -2.70 -16.60
C LYS A 123 4.68 -1.98 -16.16
N GLN A 124 3.84 -2.62 -15.35
CA GLN A 124 2.49 -2.14 -15.05
C GLN A 124 2.33 -1.65 -13.61
N CYS A 125 2.91 -2.33 -12.64
CA CYS A 125 2.63 -2.14 -11.21
C CYS A 125 3.71 -1.31 -10.52
N ALA A 126 4.99 -1.49 -10.89
CA ALA A 126 6.14 -0.85 -10.23
C ALA A 126 6.18 0.69 -10.37
N LYS A 127 5.37 1.25 -11.28
CA LYS A 127 5.14 2.70 -11.42
C LYS A 127 4.53 3.31 -10.16
N CYS A 128 3.73 2.53 -9.43
CA CYS A 128 3.03 2.99 -8.23
C CYS A 128 3.32 2.16 -6.99
N HIS A 129 3.62 0.87 -7.14
CA HIS A 129 3.79 -0.07 -6.04
C HIS A 129 5.25 -0.48 -5.87
N MET A 130 5.66 -0.63 -4.61
CA MET A 130 6.93 -1.21 -4.25
C MET A 130 6.74 -2.71 -4.01
N HIS A 131 7.72 -3.53 -4.37
CA HIS A 131 7.77 -4.93 -3.98
C HIS A 131 9.24 -5.35 -3.81
N SER A 132 9.59 -5.81 -2.61
CA SER A 132 10.95 -6.23 -2.25
C SER A 132 12.02 -5.18 -2.59
N GLY A 133 11.70 -3.90 -2.35
CA GLY A 133 12.58 -2.75 -2.60
C GLY A 133 12.62 -2.24 -4.05
N GLU A 134 11.90 -2.87 -4.99
CA GLU A 134 11.79 -2.43 -6.38
C GLU A 134 10.46 -1.71 -6.63
N GLY A 135 10.48 -0.60 -7.38
CA GLY A 135 9.31 0.22 -7.71
C GLY A 135 9.23 1.54 -6.94
N THR A 136 8.04 2.12 -6.86
CA THR A 136 7.79 3.40 -6.17
C THR A 136 6.78 3.24 -5.02
N ARG A 137 6.68 4.25 -4.14
CA ARG A 137 5.79 4.22 -2.97
C ARG A 137 4.66 5.25 -3.10
N ILE A 138 3.92 5.18 -4.21
CA ILE A 138 2.69 5.97 -4.42
C ILE A 138 1.51 5.20 -3.81
N GLY A 139 1.35 3.95 -4.24
CA GLY A 139 0.43 2.99 -3.68
C GLY A 139 1.02 2.23 -2.49
N PRO A 140 0.25 1.31 -1.90
CA PRO A 140 0.74 0.43 -0.85
C PRO A 140 1.94 -0.40 -1.33
N ASP A 141 2.88 -0.64 -0.42
CA ASP A 141 3.94 -1.64 -0.61
C ASP A 141 3.31 -3.03 -0.69
N LEU A 142 3.64 -3.77 -1.75
CA LEU A 142 3.15 -5.11 -2.03
C LEU A 142 4.13 -6.20 -1.58
N THR A 143 5.19 -5.83 -0.86
CA THR A 143 6.03 -6.78 -0.13
C THR A 143 5.18 -7.49 0.91
N GLY A 144 5.20 -8.82 0.93
CA GLY A 144 4.37 -9.61 1.86
C GLY A 144 3.05 -10.11 1.30
N MET A 145 2.64 -9.68 0.10
CA MET A 145 1.33 -10.03 -0.47
C MET A 145 1.13 -11.51 -0.78
N ALA A 146 2.18 -12.33 -0.68
CA ALA A 146 2.10 -13.78 -0.83
C ALA A 146 1.30 -14.51 0.28
N VAL A 147 0.86 -13.79 1.31
CA VAL A 147 -0.16 -14.30 2.25
C VAL A 147 -1.58 -14.26 1.68
N HIS A 148 -1.83 -13.49 0.63
CA HIS A 148 -3.15 -13.42 0.01
C HIS A 148 -3.29 -14.46 -1.11
N PRO A 149 -4.43 -15.14 -1.22
CA PRO A 149 -4.69 -16.04 -2.33
C PRO A 149 -4.79 -15.28 -3.65
N LYS A 150 -4.40 -15.93 -4.76
CA LYS A 150 -4.44 -15.35 -6.11
C LYS A 150 -5.81 -14.74 -6.47
N ALA A 151 -6.91 -15.33 -6.00
CA ALA A 151 -8.26 -14.83 -6.27
C ALA A 151 -8.56 -13.49 -5.58
N GLU A 152 -8.02 -13.26 -4.38
CA GLU A 152 -8.12 -11.97 -3.69
C GLU A 152 -7.29 -10.91 -4.44
N LEU A 153 -6.05 -11.23 -4.80
CA LEU A 153 -5.19 -10.32 -5.57
C LEU A 153 -5.78 -9.97 -6.94
N LEU A 154 -6.32 -10.96 -7.66
CA LEU A 154 -7.02 -10.72 -8.92
C LEU A 154 -8.22 -9.77 -8.74
N THR A 155 -8.96 -9.92 -7.63
CA THR A 155 -10.07 -9.03 -7.30
C THR A 155 -9.58 -7.58 -7.18
N HIS A 156 -8.50 -7.33 -6.44
CA HIS A 156 -7.93 -5.99 -6.29
C HIS A 156 -7.34 -5.42 -7.58
N ILE A 157 -6.76 -6.26 -8.45
CA ILE A 157 -6.20 -5.83 -9.74
C ILE A 157 -7.30 -5.41 -10.73
N ILE A 158 -8.37 -6.19 -10.80
CA ILE A 158 -9.46 -5.97 -11.77
C ILE A 158 -10.47 -4.96 -11.23
N ASP A 159 -10.75 -4.94 -9.93
CA ASP A 159 -11.70 -4.01 -9.31
C ASP A 159 -11.05 -3.24 -8.14
N PRO A 160 -10.09 -2.34 -8.44
CA PRO A 160 -9.39 -1.59 -7.40
C PRO A 160 -10.30 -0.60 -6.67
N SER A 161 -11.45 -0.24 -7.25
CA SER A 161 -12.44 0.66 -6.64
C SER A 161 -13.37 -0.05 -5.66
N ARG A 162 -13.32 -1.39 -5.57
CA ARG A 162 -14.19 -2.18 -4.68
C ARG A 162 -13.97 -1.91 -3.20
N ASP A 163 -12.71 -1.72 -2.81
CA ASP A 163 -12.30 -1.45 -1.44
C ASP A 163 -11.18 -0.40 -1.45
N VAL A 164 -11.57 0.87 -1.41
CA VAL A 164 -10.63 2.01 -1.44
C VAL A 164 -10.50 2.56 -0.04
N GLU A 165 -9.39 2.26 0.62
CA GLU A 165 -9.00 2.97 1.84
C GLU A 165 -8.95 4.47 1.55
N GLY A 166 -9.44 5.30 2.49
CA GLY A 166 -9.58 6.74 2.27
C GLY A 166 -8.29 7.43 1.79
N ASN A 167 -7.13 6.89 2.18
CA ASN A 167 -5.80 7.39 1.84
C ASN A 167 -5.36 7.08 0.40
N TYR A 168 -6.07 6.22 -0.33
CA TYR A 168 -5.75 5.82 -1.71
C TYR A 168 -6.79 6.32 -2.74
N ARG A 169 -7.71 7.20 -2.31
CA ARG A 169 -8.70 7.82 -3.19
C ARG A 169 -8.07 8.83 -4.14
N LEU A 170 -8.58 8.86 -5.37
CA LEU A 170 -8.21 9.87 -6.34
C LEU A 170 -8.79 11.23 -5.94
N TYR A 171 -7.95 12.26 -5.89
CA TYR A 171 -8.35 13.66 -5.77
C TYR A 171 -8.21 14.35 -7.11
N THR A 172 -9.22 15.17 -7.44
CA THR A 172 -9.18 16.08 -8.57
C THR A 172 -9.21 17.51 -8.04
N VAL A 173 -8.20 18.28 -8.41
CA VAL A 173 -8.03 19.68 -8.04
C VAL A 173 -8.13 20.52 -9.31
N LEU A 174 -9.10 21.43 -9.33
CA LEU A 174 -9.17 22.52 -10.30
C LEU A 174 -8.51 23.74 -9.66
N THR A 175 -7.48 24.27 -10.31
CA THR A 175 -6.80 25.48 -9.87
C THR A 175 -7.45 26.72 -10.47
N ALA A 176 -7.22 27.89 -9.86
CA ALA A 176 -7.78 29.17 -10.28
C ALA A 176 -7.32 29.60 -11.69
N ASP A 177 -6.16 29.14 -12.14
CA ASP A 177 -5.62 29.31 -13.50
C ASP A 177 -6.15 28.23 -14.50
N GLY A 178 -7.14 27.45 -14.07
CA GLY A 178 -7.88 26.51 -14.89
C GLY A 178 -7.18 25.17 -15.16
N LEU A 179 -6.12 24.84 -14.42
CA LEU A 179 -5.47 23.54 -14.52
C LEU A 179 -6.24 22.48 -13.74
N VAL A 180 -6.37 21.30 -14.34
CA VAL A 180 -6.96 20.12 -13.70
C VAL A 180 -5.85 19.17 -13.32
N LEU A 181 -5.67 18.98 -12.02
CA LEU A 181 -4.67 18.09 -11.44
C LEU A 181 -5.37 16.88 -10.81
N ASN A 182 -4.93 15.69 -11.20
CA ASN A 182 -5.45 14.42 -10.69
C ASN A 182 -4.33 13.69 -9.96
N GLY A 183 -4.59 13.23 -8.73
CA GLY A 183 -3.56 12.56 -7.96
C GLY A 183 -4.00 12.05 -6.59
N LEU A 184 -3.04 11.45 -5.88
CA LEU A 184 -3.20 11.04 -4.49
C LEU A 184 -2.80 12.17 -3.54
N LEU A 185 -3.60 12.43 -2.52
CA LEU A 185 -3.23 13.38 -1.47
C LEU A 185 -2.06 12.82 -0.65
N ALA A 186 -0.87 13.39 -0.85
CA ALA A 186 0.37 12.99 -0.17
C ALA A 186 0.50 13.64 1.21
N SER A 187 0.17 14.93 1.30
CA SER A 187 0.13 15.68 2.53
C SER A 187 -0.82 16.86 2.41
N GLU A 188 -1.25 17.39 3.54
CA GLU A 188 -2.01 18.62 3.61
C GLU A 188 -1.56 19.45 4.81
N SER A 189 -1.57 20.76 4.61
CA SER A 189 -1.31 21.77 5.64
C SER A 189 -2.38 22.85 5.57
N LYS A 190 -2.27 23.87 6.42
CA LYS A 190 -3.18 25.02 6.41
C LYS A 190 -3.05 25.88 5.15
N THR A 191 -1.90 25.86 4.48
CA THR A 191 -1.59 26.76 3.36
C THR A 191 -1.41 26.04 2.04
N ALA A 192 -1.04 24.76 2.05
CA ALA A 192 -0.78 23.99 0.83
C ALA A 192 -1.26 22.54 0.96
N ILE A 193 -1.53 21.92 -0.18
CA ILE A 193 -1.68 20.48 -0.34
C ILE A 193 -0.57 19.95 -1.24
N GLU A 194 -0.18 18.70 -1.05
CA GLU A 194 0.74 18.02 -1.94
C GLU A 194 0.05 16.81 -2.55
N LEU A 195 0.08 16.70 -3.88
CA LEU A 195 -0.46 15.57 -4.61
C LEU A 195 0.67 14.76 -5.26
N PHE A 196 0.57 13.42 -5.23
CA PHE A 196 1.29 12.57 -6.17
C PHE A 196 0.44 12.40 -7.43
N ASP A 197 0.96 12.84 -8.57
CA ASP A 197 0.34 12.53 -9.84
C ASP A 197 0.53 11.05 -10.23
N VAL A 198 -0.12 10.64 -11.31
CA VAL A 198 -0.04 9.27 -11.86
C VAL A 198 1.36 8.87 -12.34
N GLU A 199 2.28 9.84 -12.47
CA GLU A 199 3.69 9.60 -12.80
C GLU A 199 4.58 9.53 -11.55
N GLY A 200 3.99 9.67 -10.36
CA GLY A 200 4.70 9.71 -9.08
C GLY A 200 5.41 11.02 -8.79
N LYS A 201 5.15 12.07 -9.55
CA LYS A 201 5.70 13.39 -9.26
C LYS A 201 4.84 14.07 -8.20
N LYS A 202 5.51 14.66 -7.23
CA LYS A 202 4.89 15.45 -6.18
C LYS A 202 4.64 16.86 -6.69
N LYS A 203 3.40 17.33 -6.62
CA LYS A 203 3.02 18.71 -6.93
C LYS A 203 2.49 19.36 -5.65
N SER A 204 3.12 20.46 -5.25
CA SER A 204 2.64 21.32 -4.17
C SER A 204 1.74 22.39 -4.76
N ILE A 205 0.55 22.55 -4.21
CA ILE A 205 -0.46 23.52 -4.67
C ILE A 205 -0.86 24.34 -3.45
N LEU A 206 -0.78 25.66 -3.55
CA LEU A 206 -1.25 26.54 -2.48
C LEU A 206 -2.78 26.48 -2.44
N ARG A 207 -3.36 26.47 -1.25
CA ARG A 207 -4.81 26.40 -1.08
C ARG A 207 -5.53 27.62 -1.67
N GLU A 208 -4.85 28.76 -1.76
CA GLU A 208 -5.38 29.97 -2.40
C GLU A 208 -5.49 29.85 -3.92
N ASP A 209 -4.69 28.96 -4.54
CA ASP A 209 -4.74 28.68 -5.97
C ASP A 209 -5.76 27.59 -6.33
N ILE A 210 -6.49 27.04 -5.35
CA ILE A 210 -7.47 25.98 -5.56
C ILE A 210 -8.86 26.61 -5.71
N ASP A 211 -9.46 26.42 -6.88
CA ASP A 211 -10.85 26.78 -7.13
C ASP A 211 -11.80 25.68 -6.63
N GLU A 212 -11.52 24.42 -6.97
CA GLU A 212 -12.31 23.27 -6.54
C GLU A 212 -11.43 22.07 -6.20
N MET A 213 -11.78 21.33 -5.13
CA MET A 213 -11.14 20.05 -4.80
C MET A 213 -12.20 18.99 -4.53
N LEU A 214 -12.18 17.91 -5.32
CA LEU A 214 -13.13 16.81 -5.25
C LEU A 214 -12.41 15.50 -4.91
N ALA A 215 -12.88 14.81 -3.86
CA ALA A 215 -12.47 13.45 -3.56
C ALA A 215 -13.37 12.45 -4.31
N SER A 216 -12.76 11.64 -5.18
CA SER A 216 -13.48 10.59 -5.90
C SER A 216 -13.79 9.40 -4.99
N ARG A 217 -14.84 8.65 -5.34
CA ARG A 217 -15.09 7.31 -4.78
C ARG A 217 -14.22 6.23 -5.43
N LYS A 218 -13.52 6.56 -6.52
CA LYS A 218 -12.63 5.64 -7.23
C LYS A 218 -11.22 5.64 -6.66
N SER A 219 -10.53 4.51 -6.83
CA SER A 219 -9.10 4.38 -6.55
C SER A 219 -8.27 5.22 -7.53
N LEU A 220 -7.07 5.62 -7.11
CA LEU A 220 -6.05 6.12 -8.06
C LEU A 220 -5.57 4.99 -8.99
N MET A 221 -5.59 3.74 -8.53
CA MET A 221 -5.27 2.59 -9.38
C MET A 221 -6.31 2.46 -10.51
N PRO A 222 -5.89 2.46 -11.79
CA PRO A 222 -6.84 2.42 -12.90
C PRO A 222 -7.58 1.08 -13.00
N GLU A 223 -8.83 1.13 -13.46
CA GLU A 223 -9.58 -0.06 -13.89
C GLU A 223 -9.21 -0.42 -15.36
N GLY A 224 -9.35 -1.70 -15.73
CA GLY A 224 -9.19 -2.15 -17.12
C GLY A 224 -7.88 -2.88 -17.45
N PHE A 225 -7.11 -3.31 -16.45
CA PHE A 225 -5.88 -4.08 -16.66
C PHE A 225 -6.10 -5.37 -17.46
N GLU A 226 -7.30 -5.97 -17.43
CA GLU A 226 -7.66 -7.15 -18.22
C GLU A 226 -7.58 -6.92 -19.74
N LYS A 227 -7.60 -5.66 -20.19
CA LYS A 227 -7.45 -5.32 -21.62
C LYS A 227 -6.00 -5.07 -22.03
N GLN A 228 -5.10 -4.89 -21.06
CA GLN A 228 -3.69 -4.58 -21.31
C GLN A 228 -2.74 -5.72 -20.95
N ILE A 229 -3.16 -6.57 -20.01
CA ILE A 229 -2.43 -7.73 -19.55
C ILE A 229 -3.16 -8.95 -20.11
N GLY A 230 -2.49 -9.73 -20.96
CA GLY A 230 -3.05 -10.98 -21.46
C GLY A 230 -3.25 -12.00 -20.35
N GLU A 231 -4.09 -13.01 -20.56
CA GLU A 231 -4.40 -14.01 -19.53
C GLU A 231 -3.14 -14.71 -18.99
N THR A 232 -2.21 -15.10 -19.86
CA THR A 232 -0.94 -15.72 -19.46
C THR A 232 -0.10 -14.77 -18.60
N ASP A 233 0.01 -13.50 -18.99
CA ASP A 233 0.74 -12.48 -18.24
C ASP A 233 0.08 -12.21 -16.88
N MET A 234 -1.26 -12.30 -16.79
CA MET A 234 -1.99 -12.19 -15.54
C MET A 234 -1.71 -13.38 -14.63
N VAL A 235 -1.72 -14.61 -15.14
CA VAL A 235 -1.35 -15.81 -14.39
C VAL A 235 0.09 -15.69 -13.86
N ASN A 236 1.02 -15.27 -14.70
CA ASN A 236 2.42 -15.05 -14.34
C ASN A 236 2.56 -13.96 -13.26
N LEU A 237 1.86 -12.83 -13.40
CA LEU A 237 1.84 -11.75 -12.41
C LEU A 237 1.32 -12.24 -11.06
N LEU A 238 0.20 -12.99 -11.06
CA LEU A 238 -0.36 -13.56 -9.84
C LEU A 238 0.59 -14.58 -9.20
N GLU A 239 1.27 -15.41 -10.01
CA GLU A 239 2.32 -16.31 -9.50
C GLU A 239 3.43 -15.53 -8.80
N PHE A 240 3.98 -14.50 -9.46
CA PHE A 240 5.02 -13.67 -8.89
C PHE A 240 4.60 -13.01 -7.57
N LEU A 241 3.39 -12.42 -7.51
CA LEU A 241 2.90 -11.76 -6.29
C LEU A 241 2.57 -12.74 -5.15
N THR A 242 2.30 -14.00 -5.47
CA THR A 242 2.02 -15.06 -4.50
C THR A 242 3.21 -15.97 -4.19
N GLN A 243 4.36 -15.70 -4.81
CA GLN A 243 5.58 -16.45 -4.55
C GLN A 243 6.12 -16.14 -3.15
N ARG A 244 6.28 -17.18 -2.33
CA ARG A 244 6.95 -17.07 -1.04
C ARG A 244 8.45 -17.24 -1.22
N GLY A 245 9.21 -16.18 -0.94
CA GLY A 245 10.65 -16.28 -0.75
C GLY A 245 11.01 -16.95 0.58
N LYS A 246 12.31 -17.01 0.90
CA LYS A 246 12.79 -17.49 2.21
C LYS A 246 12.14 -16.74 3.37
N PHE A 247 12.04 -15.42 3.27
CA PHE A 247 11.39 -14.57 4.26
C PHE A 247 10.23 -13.81 3.65
N LEU A 248 9.14 -13.71 4.41
CA LEU A 248 7.92 -12.99 4.04
C LEU A 248 7.53 -12.03 5.16
N PRO A 249 7.95 -10.75 5.10
CA PRO A 249 7.48 -9.72 6.00
C PRO A 249 5.96 -9.56 5.88
N LEU A 250 5.25 -9.49 6.99
CA LEU A 250 3.80 -9.32 7.03
C LEU A 250 3.42 -7.86 7.20
N ASP A 251 2.42 -7.43 6.44
CA ASP A 251 1.86 -6.09 6.56
C ASP A 251 0.92 -6.00 7.77
N LEU A 252 1.25 -5.13 8.71
CA LEU A 252 0.45 -4.93 9.92
C LEU A 252 -0.60 -3.82 9.77
N ARG A 253 -0.64 -3.06 8.66
CA ARG A 253 -1.49 -1.84 8.55
C ARG A 253 -2.96 -2.07 8.87
N LYS A 254 -3.53 -3.19 8.44
CA LYS A 254 -4.95 -3.53 8.69
C LYS A 254 -5.25 -3.93 10.13
N VAL A 255 -4.23 -4.30 10.90
CA VAL A 255 -4.35 -4.84 12.26
C VAL A 255 -3.63 -4.02 13.33
N ALA A 256 -2.85 -3.03 12.91
CA ALA A 256 -2.15 -2.11 13.78
C ALA A 256 -3.15 -1.29 14.60
N THR A 257 -2.88 -1.17 15.90
CA THR A 257 -3.82 -0.59 16.87
C THR A 257 -3.45 0.83 17.25
N ILE A 258 -2.19 1.23 17.04
CA ILE A 258 -1.69 2.55 17.40
C ILE A 258 -0.50 2.98 16.54
N ALA A 259 -0.28 4.30 16.46
CA ALA A 259 0.89 4.90 15.84
C ALA A 259 2.00 5.10 16.87
N SER A 260 3.20 4.60 16.56
CA SER A 260 4.31 4.51 17.50
C SER A 260 5.11 5.81 17.68
N ASP A 261 4.84 6.82 16.85
CA ASP A 261 5.40 8.17 16.93
C ASP A 261 4.54 9.16 17.74
N ARG A 262 3.44 8.67 18.30
CA ARG A 262 2.57 9.34 19.28
C ARG A 262 2.61 8.58 20.62
N GLY A 263 2.18 9.23 21.70
CA GLY A 263 2.18 8.58 23.01
C GLY A 263 1.24 7.37 23.04
N MET A 264 1.75 6.23 23.47
CA MET A 264 1.07 4.94 23.27
C MET A 264 0.30 4.42 24.49
N PHE A 265 0.68 4.79 25.72
CA PHE A 265 0.20 4.10 26.92
C PHE A 265 -0.79 4.94 27.72
N TYR A 266 -0.45 6.18 28.07
CA TYR A 266 -1.32 7.05 28.87
C TYR A 266 -2.12 8.02 28.02
N SER A 267 -1.45 8.76 27.14
CA SER A 267 -2.06 9.79 26.29
C SER A 267 -1.32 9.92 24.95
N LYS A 268 -2.04 10.24 23.88
CA LYS A 268 -1.47 10.47 22.54
C LYS A 268 -0.48 11.64 22.50
N ASP A 269 -0.60 12.59 23.43
CA ASP A 269 0.22 13.80 23.49
C ASP A 269 1.56 13.57 24.21
N ALA A 270 1.75 12.43 24.89
CA ALA A 270 2.98 12.13 25.61
C ALA A 270 4.19 12.08 24.65
N SER A 271 5.27 12.80 24.98
CA SER A 271 6.50 12.85 24.16
C SER A 271 7.39 11.63 24.35
N GLU A 272 7.31 10.98 25.52
CA GLU A 272 8.27 9.96 25.95
C GLU A 272 7.83 8.52 25.69
N GLU A 273 6.55 8.32 25.44
CA GLU A 273 5.90 7.01 25.32
C GLU A 273 5.85 6.51 23.88
N ARG A 274 6.97 6.66 23.16
CA ARG A 274 7.05 6.51 21.71
C ARG A 274 8.15 5.51 21.33
N LEU A 275 7.93 4.77 20.25
CA LEU A 275 8.88 3.84 19.65
C LEU A 275 9.17 4.30 18.23
N ILE A 276 10.23 5.08 18.07
CA ILE A 276 10.58 5.77 16.82
C ILE A 276 11.96 5.30 16.36
N PHE A 277 12.01 4.71 15.16
CA PHE A 277 13.27 4.47 14.45
C PHE A 277 13.82 5.79 13.89
N ALA A 278 15.13 5.82 13.61
CA ALA A 278 15.74 6.95 12.90
C ALA A 278 15.09 7.18 11.53
N ASP A 279 14.68 6.10 10.87
CA ASP A 279 13.95 6.07 9.62
C ASP A 279 13.08 4.81 9.53
N TRP A 280 12.05 4.85 8.69
CA TRP A 280 11.09 3.74 8.48
C TRP A 280 11.44 2.86 7.28
N SER A 281 12.71 2.83 6.84
CA SER A 281 13.16 1.85 5.86
C SER A 281 13.18 0.44 6.45
N PRO A 282 13.13 -0.63 5.61
CA PRO A 282 13.24 -2.00 6.08
C PRO A 282 14.46 -2.20 6.97
N LYS A 283 14.32 -3.06 7.99
CA LYS A 283 15.40 -3.38 8.94
C LYS A 283 15.72 -4.85 8.88
N THR A 284 17.00 -5.21 9.00
CA THR A 284 17.43 -6.60 9.02
C THR A 284 18.05 -6.93 10.35
N PHE A 285 17.63 -8.02 10.98
CA PHE A 285 18.24 -8.55 12.19
C PHE A 285 18.60 -10.02 11.97
N LYS A 286 19.89 -10.37 12.11
CA LYS A 286 20.42 -11.72 11.85
C LYS A 286 19.99 -12.31 10.48
N GLY A 287 19.96 -11.47 9.45
CA GLY A 287 19.54 -11.87 8.10
C GLY A 287 18.02 -11.95 7.89
N VAL A 288 17.21 -11.76 8.93
CA VAL A 288 15.74 -11.70 8.83
C VAL A 288 15.32 -10.26 8.49
N PRO A 289 14.68 -10.01 7.34
CA PRO A 289 14.18 -8.69 6.98
C PRO A 289 12.85 -8.41 7.69
N PHE A 290 12.65 -7.17 8.12
CA PHE A 290 11.42 -6.66 8.71
C PHE A 290 10.98 -5.42 7.94
N GLN A 291 9.72 -5.42 7.51
CA GLN A 291 9.10 -4.25 6.92
C GLN A 291 8.55 -3.36 8.03
N LEU A 292 8.86 -2.07 7.96
CA LEU A 292 8.32 -1.07 8.87
C LEU A 292 7.32 -0.18 8.14
N THR A 293 6.30 0.26 8.85
CA THR A 293 5.31 1.23 8.35
C THR A 293 5.58 2.59 8.95
N ASP A 294 5.67 3.60 8.08
CA ASP A 294 5.76 5.00 8.48
C ASP A 294 4.40 5.47 9.03
N PRO A 295 4.31 5.88 10.31
CA PRO A 295 3.07 6.30 10.94
C PRO A 295 2.54 7.67 10.46
N LYS A 296 3.27 8.38 9.60
CA LYS A 296 2.86 9.67 9.01
C LYS A 296 2.41 10.68 10.07
N GLU A 297 3.26 10.92 11.06
CA GLU A 297 3.00 11.84 12.17
C GLU A 297 1.75 11.44 12.98
N GLY A 298 1.56 10.15 13.22
CA GLY A 298 0.44 9.61 13.98
C GLY A 298 -0.88 9.45 13.22
N LYS A 299 -0.89 9.73 11.91
CA LYS A 299 -2.09 9.57 11.06
C LYS A 299 -2.38 8.10 10.75
N VAL A 300 -1.35 7.26 10.73
CA VAL A 300 -1.43 5.85 10.36
C VAL A 300 -0.95 4.98 11.53
N PRO A 301 -1.80 4.10 12.09
CA PRO A 301 -1.34 3.05 12.99
C PRO A 301 -0.30 2.16 12.31
N ASN A 302 0.80 1.86 12.99
CA ASN A 302 1.91 1.10 12.42
C ASN A 302 2.38 -0.07 13.30
N ILE A 303 1.89 -0.19 14.53
CA ILE A 303 2.24 -1.28 15.44
C ILE A 303 1.00 -1.88 16.09
N ILE A 304 1.14 -3.10 16.61
CA ILE A 304 0.15 -3.72 17.48
C ILE A 304 0.56 -3.47 18.93
N LEU A 305 -0.18 -2.61 19.61
CA LEU A 305 -0.22 -2.53 21.07
C LEU A 305 -1.46 -3.30 21.55
N LEU A 306 -1.25 -4.29 22.41
CA LEU A 306 -2.34 -5.00 23.08
C LEU A 306 -2.74 -4.31 24.39
N ASN A 307 -3.92 -4.70 24.88
CA ASN A 307 -4.49 -4.17 26.12
C ASN A 307 -3.48 -4.12 27.28
N GLY A 308 -3.43 -2.97 27.96
CA GLY A 308 -2.66 -2.76 29.17
C GLY A 308 -3.51 -2.11 30.25
N PRO A 309 -3.69 -2.71 31.44
CA PRO A 309 -4.65 -2.23 32.43
C PRO A 309 -4.23 -0.93 33.12
N LEU A 310 -3.00 -0.45 32.94
CA LEU A 310 -2.44 0.63 33.75
C LEU A 310 -2.64 2.03 33.14
N GLY A 311 -2.48 2.21 31.83
CA GLY A 311 -2.59 3.51 31.16
C GLY A 311 -3.95 3.78 30.53
N GLY A 312 -4.31 5.05 30.38
CA GLY A 312 -5.60 5.46 29.81
C GLY A 312 -5.83 4.94 28.40
N LEU A 313 -4.82 5.10 27.52
CA LEU A 313 -4.90 4.68 26.12
C LEU A 313 -4.69 3.16 25.97
N SER A 314 -3.75 2.56 26.69
CA SER A 314 -3.51 1.11 26.63
C SER A 314 -4.72 0.28 27.07
N ARG A 315 -5.59 0.81 27.94
CA ARG A 315 -6.83 0.13 28.38
C ARG A 315 -7.86 -0.01 27.27
N THR A 316 -7.84 0.86 26.25
CA THR A 316 -8.77 0.79 25.12
C THR A 316 -8.27 -0.12 24.00
N MET A 317 -7.02 -0.58 24.09
CA MET A 317 -6.42 -1.47 23.09
C MET A 317 -7.06 -2.88 23.17
N PRO A 318 -7.13 -3.59 22.03
CA PRO A 318 -7.73 -4.91 21.98
C PRO A 318 -6.92 -5.93 22.78
N LYS A 319 -7.61 -6.95 23.31
CA LYS A 319 -6.96 -8.08 23.98
C LYS A 319 -6.47 -9.16 23.02
N SER A 320 -6.91 -9.13 21.77
CA SER A 320 -6.50 -10.08 20.75
C SER A 320 -6.55 -9.43 19.38
N ILE A 321 -5.59 -9.75 18.53
CA ILE A 321 -5.53 -9.36 17.13
C ILE A 321 -5.14 -10.59 16.30
N SER A 322 -5.78 -10.78 15.15
CA SER A 322 -5.48 -11.86 14.21
C SER A 322 -4.78 -11.32 12.97
N LEU A 323 -3.67 -11.95 12.57
CA LEU A 323 -2.91 -11.63 11.37
C LEU A 323 -2.95 -12.83 10.40
N PRO A 324 -3.31 -12.65 9.12
CA PRO A 324 -3.30 -13.75 8.16
C PRO A 324 -1.87 -14.25 7.91
N CYS A 325 -1.73 -15.57 7.86
CA CYS A 325 -0.47 -16.24 7.57
C CYS A 325 -0.57 -17.05 6.26
N ASN A 326 -1.67 -17.77 6.06
CA ASN A 326 -2.04 -18.55 4.86
C ASN A 326 -0.90 -19.35 4.22
N GLY A 327 -0.13 -20.07 5.03
CA GLY A 327 0.94 -20.92 4.54
C GLY A 327 1.76 -21.55 5.65
N PRO A 328 2.60 -22.55 5.32
CA PRO A 328 3.49 -23.15 6.30
C PRO A 328 4.62 -22.19 6.66
N SER A 329 5.18 -22.32 7.86
CA SER A 329 6.29 -21.48 8.32
C SER A 329 7.26 -22.29 9.16
N ARG A 330 8.56 -22.14 8.89
CA ARG A 330 9.66 -22.67 9.69
C ARG A 330 9.81 -21.92 11.00
N ALA A 331 9.66 -20.61 10.93
CA ALA A 331 9.71 -19.71 12.07
C ALA A 331 8.84 -18.48 11.81
N ILE A 332 8.36 -17.86 12.88
CA ILE A 332 7.68 -16.57 12.86
C ILE A 332 8.52 -15.62 13.69
N HIS A 333 9.18 -14.69 13.02
CA HIS A 333 10.09 -13.73 13.62
C HIS A 333 9.34 -12.46 13.99
N LEU A 334 9.64 -11.90 15.16
CA LEU A 334 8.94 -10.74 15.71
C LEU A 334 9.96 -9.69 16.16
N LEU A 335 9.79 -8.45 15.69
CA LEU A 335 10.29 -7.28 16.43
C LEU A 335 9.25 -6.95 17.51
N SER A 336 9.53 -7.39 18.74
CA SER A 336 8.62 -7.36 19.88
C SER A 336 9.44 -7.44 21.18
N GLY A 337 9.02 -8.26 22.15
CA GLY A 337 9.73 -8.50 23.42
C GLY A 337 9.81 -7.27 24.32
N VAL A 338 8.97 -6.26 24.07
CA VAL A 338 8.88 -5.06 24.91
C VAL A 338 7.44 -4.77 25.26
N SER A 339 7.23 -4.17 26.43
CA SER A 339 5.90 -3.84 26.93
C SER A 339 5.93 -2.59 27.80
N GLY A 340 4.79 -1.91 27.92
CA GLY A 340 4.60 -0.92 28.99
C GLY A 340 4.51 -1.62 30.35
N TRP A 341 5.17 -1.07 31.37
CA TRP A 341 5.23 -1.62 32.73
C TRP A 341 5.80 -3.05 32.79
N GLY A 342 6.67 -3.38 31.85
CA GLY A 342 7.38 -4.66 31.79
C GLY A 342 8.50 -4.75 32.82
N PHE A 343 9.24 -5.86 32.81
CA PHE A 343 10.41 -6.03 33.67
C PHE A 343 11.47 -4.93 33.39
N PRO A 344 12.04 -4.27 34.42
CA PRO A 344 12.00 -4.61 35.85
C PRO A 344 10.91 -3.90 36.66
N TYR A 345 10.03 -3.10 36.05
CA TYR A 345 8.94 -2.43 36.77
C TYR A 345 8.01 -3.47 37.40
N SER A 346 7.56 -4.44 36.60
CA SER A 346 6.90 -5.65 37.10
C SER A 346 7.92 -6.79 37.17
N GLN A 347 8.12 -7.37 38.35
CA GLN A 347 9.05 -8.50 38.56
C GLN A 347 8.37 -9.87 38.45
N ASN A 348 7.05 -9.90 38.32
CA ASN A 348 6.29 -11.15 38.18
C ASN A 348 6.55 -11.78 36.82
N LYS A 349 6.99 -13.04 36.82
CA LYS A 349 7.20 -13.86 35.62
C LYS A 349 5.89 -14.51 35.18
N THR A 350 4.97 -13.67 34.71
CA THR A 350 3.65 -14.07 34.21
C THR A 350 3.59 -13.91 32.70
N VAL A 351 2.68 -14.62 32.04
CA VAL A 351 2.46 -14.52 30.59
C VAL A 351 2.00 -13.11 30.22
N SER A 352 2.78 -12.44 29.38
CA SER A 352 2.51 -11.11 28.86
C SER A 352 1.74 -11.19 27.54
N MET A 353 2.15 -12.10 26.66
CA MET A 353 1.53 -12.32 25.36
C MET A 353 1.53 -13.82 25.01
N ILE A 354 0.47 -14.30 24.38
CA ILE A 354 0.38 -15.63 23.77
C ILE A 354 0.33 -15.43 22.27
N VAL A 355 1.19 -16.14 21.54
CA VAL A 355 1.09 -16.26 20.08
C VAL A 355 0.42 -17.59 19.77
N ARG A 356 -0.80 -17.53 19.25
CA ARG A 356 -1.58 -18.72 18.88
C ARG A 356 -1.58 -18.90 17.37
N LEU A 357 -1.13 -20.05 16.92
CA LEU A 357 -1.15 -20.45 15.52
C LEU A 357 -2.44 -21.23 15.26
N HIS A 358 -3.19 -20.87 14.23
CA HIS A 358 -4.35 -21.62 13.76
C HIS A 358 -3.99 -22.33 12.47
N TYR A 359 -4.06 -23.66 12.46
CA TYR A 359 -3.71 -24.49 11.32
C TYR A 359 -4.92 -24.73 10.42
N ALA A 360 -4.66 -25.00 9.14
CA ALA A 360 -5.68 -25.28 8.14
C ALA A 360 -6.51 -26.55 8.42
N ASP A 361 -6.05 -27.40 9.32
CA ASP A 361 -6.78 -28.58 9.79
C ASP A 361 -7.69 -28.29 11.00
N GLY A 362 -7.79 -27.02 11.42
CA GLY A 362 -8.62 -26.56 12.53
C GLY A 362 -7.96 -26.68 13.91
N GLN A 363 -6.75 -27.23 14.02
CA GLN A 363 -6.03 -27.29 15.29
C GLN A 363 -5.33 -25.96 15.62
N THR A 364 -4.97 -25.77 16.89
CA THR A 364 -4.26 -24.58 17.36
C THR A 364 -3.01 -24.92 18.17
N GLU A 365 -1.98 -24.09 18.08
CA GLU A 365 -0.76 -24.18 18.88
C GLU A 365 -0.48 -22.86 19.61
N ASP A 366 -0.29 -22.91 20.93
CA ASP A 366 0.01 -21.74 21.76
C ASP A 366 1.50 -21.66 22.12
N HIS A 367 2.06 -20.45 21.96
CA HIS A 367 3.40 -20.09 22.43
C HIS A 367 3.29 -18.93 23.42
N GLU A 368 3.58 -19.21 24.69
CA GLU A 368 3.47 -18.22 25.76
C GLU A 368 4.78 -17.46 25.97
N PHE A 369 4.69 -16.12 25.95
CA PHE A 369 5.81 -15.23 26.24
C PHE A 369 5.63 -14.52 27.57
N GLN A 370 6.55 -14.76 28.49
CA GLN A 370 6.50 -14.26 29.87
C GLN A 370 7.27 -12.95 30.07
N ASN A 371 6.75 -12.08 30.92
CA ASN A 371 7.44 -10.88 31.43
C ASN A 371 8.71 -11.27 32.23
N GLY A 372 9.81 -10.55 32.03
CA GLY A 372 11.11 -10.82 32.66
C GLY A 372 11.86 -12.04 32.10
N ILE A 373 11.27 -12.79 31.16
CA ILE A 373 11.94 -13.84 30.39
C ILE A 373 12.02 -13.41 28.93
N HIS A 374 10.89 -13.15 28.30
CA HIS A 374 10.78 -12.78 26.89
C HIS A 374 10.51 -11.29 26.72
N PHE A 375 9.74 -10.70 27.64
CA PHE A 375 9.37 -9.30 27.62
C PHE A 375 10.14 -8.48 28.66
N ALA A 376 10.55 -7.28 28.26
CA ALA A 376 11.11 -6.26 29.13
C ALA A 376 10.37 -4.93 28.96
N ASP A 377 10.63 -3.96 29.84
CA ASP A 377 10.11 -2.62 29.68
C ASP A 377 10.77 -1.91 28.50
N TYR A 378 9.99 -1.17 27.71
CA TYR A 378 10.45 -0.52 26.49
C TYR A 378 11.32 0.73 26.73
N ILE A 379 11.19 1.40 27.90
CA ILE A 379 11.72 2.76 28.13
C ILE A 379 13.24 2.88 28.06
N ARG A 380 13.96 1.78 28.25
CA ARG A 380 15.43 1.69 28.24
C ARG A 380 15.86 0.27 27.95
N ARG A 381 17.15 0.07 27.61
CA ARG A 381 17.70 -1.28 27.46
C ARG A 381 17.63 -2.05 28.78
N VAL A 382 17.01 -3.22 28.71
CA VAL A 382 16.90 -4.19 29.79
C VAL A 382 16.99 -5.56 29.16
N ASP A 383 17.96 -6.36 29.59
CA ASP A 383 18.18 -7.70 29.05
C ASP A 383 17.38 -8.76 29.81
N VAL A 384 16.76 -9.66 29.05
CA VAL A 384 15.98 -10.79 29.53
C VAL A 384 16.36 -12.02 28.69
N PRO A 385 16.37 -13.23 29.27
CA PRO A 385 17.04 -14.40 28.66
C PRO A 385 16.33 -15.01 27.43
N GLY A 386 15.02 -14.79 27.28
CA GLY A 386 14.19 -15.38 26.22
C GLY A 386 13.97 -14.47 25.01
N SER A 387 14.60 -13.31 24.95
CA SER A 387 14.59 -12.45 23.76
C SER A 387 15.91 -11.72 23.62
N GLU A 388 16.22 -11.26 22.41
CA GLU A 388 17.48 -10.58 22.12
C GLU A 388 17.25 -9.09 21.88
N PHE A 389 18.17 -8.23 22.32
CA PHE A 389 18.12 -6.83 21.94
C PHE A 389 18.30 -6.71 20.41
N ALA A 390 17.35 -6.06 19.73
CA ALA A 390 17.37 -5.92 18.28
C ALA A 390 17.85 -4.53 17.85
N PHE A 391 17.13 -3.48 18.26
CA PHE A 391 17.43 -2.10 17.86
C PHE A 391 17.18 -1.11 19.00
N ALA A 392 17.98 -0.04 19.00
CA ALA A 392 17.70 1.14 19.81
C ALA A 392 16.71 2.05 19.07
N LEU A 393 15.72 2.55 19.80
CA LEU A 393 14.70 3.48 19.31
C LEU A 393 14.86 4.78 20.10
N ARG A 394 15.93 5.52 19.80
CA ARG A 394 16.45 6.60 20.65
C ARG A 394 16.96 6.03 21.98
N ARG A 395 16.30 6.35 23.10
CA ARG A 395 16.61 5.80 24.42
C ARG A 395 15.84 4.51 24.72
N GLN A 396 14.77 4.25 23.97
CA GLN A 396 13.94 3.05 24.10
C GLN A 396 14.58 1.86 23.38
N GLN A 397 14.00 0.67 23.59
CA GLN A 397 14.44 -0.57 22.96
C GLN A 397 13.30 -1.25 22.19
N ILE A 398 13.67 -2.05 21.21
CA ILE A 398 12.85 -3.14 20.67
C ILE A 398 13.70 -4.42 20.66
N ARG A 399 13.06 -5.55 20.95
CA ARG A 399 13.72 -6.84 21.06
C ARG A 399 13.25 -7.78 19.95
N TYR A 400 13.97 -8.88 19.79
CA TYR A 400 13.70 -9.92 18.81
C TYR A 400 13.23 -11.19 19.53
N LEU A 401 12.14 -11.76 19.01
CA LEU A 401 11.56 -13.04 19.42
C LEU A 401 11.34 -13.90 18.18
N ALA A 402 11.36 -15.21 18.36
CA ALA A 402 10.96 -16.16 17.33
C ALA A 402 10.01 -17.19 17.92
N VAL A 403 8.93 -17.47 17.19
CA VAL A 403 8.07 -18.63 17.40
C VAL A 403 8.50 -19.71 16.41
N LEU A 404 8.72 -20.91 16.92
CA LEU A 404 9.05 -22.09 16.12
C LEU A 404 7.82 -23.00 16.13
N PRO A 405 7.00 -23.02 15.07
CA PRO A 405 5.87 -23.94 14.96
C PRO A 405 6.35 -25.39 15.16
N LYS A 406 5.62 -26.18 15.95
CA LYS A 406 5.95 -27.63 16.12
C LYS A 406 5.49 -28.47 14.94
N ARG A 407 4.75 -27.86 14.02
CA ARG A 407 3.99 -28.46 12.93
C ARG A 407 4.37 -27.81 11.61
N THR A 408 4.32 -28.59 10.52
CA THR A 408 4.68 -28.13 9.17
C THR A 408 3.47 -27.82 8.31
N GLU A 409 2.27 -28.12 8.81
CA GLU A 409 1.00 -27.78 8.17
C GLU A 409 0.83 -26.27 7.98
N SER A 410 0.04 -25.89 6.98
CA SER A 410 -0.25 -24.48 6.70
C SER A 410 -0.93 -23.82 7.90
N ILE A 411 -0.39 -22.67 8.31
CA ILE A 411 -0.99 -21.79 9.31
C ILE A 411 -1.91 -20.83 8.57
N GLU A 412 -3.20 -20.81 8.90
CA GLU A 412 -4.17 -19.87 8.34
C GLU A 412 -3.94 -18.47 8.90
N LYS A 413 -3.84 -18.36 10.23
CA LYS A 413 -3.68 -17.09 10.93
C LYS A 413 -2.90 -17.23 12.23
N ILE A 414 -2.37 -16.10 12.67
CA ILE A 414 -1.61 -15.94 13.91
C ILE A 414 -2.37 -14.96 14.79
N ASP A 415 -2.75 -15.38 15.98
CA ASP A 415 -3.36 -14.49 16.97
C ASP A 415 -2.32 -14.03 17.99
N PHE A 416 -2.25 -12.72 18.19
CA PHE A 416 -1.52 -12.11 19.31
C PHE A 416 -2.51 -11.81 20.43
N ILE A 417 -2.42 -12.58 21.51
CA ILE A 417 -3.38 -12.56 22.62
C ILE A 417 -2.71 -11.99 23.87
N LYS A 418 -3.38 -11.05 24.53
CA LYS A 418 -2.93 -10.46 25.79
C LYS A 418 -3.00 -11.51 26.91
N GLY A 419 -1.87 -11.76 27.57
CA GLY A 419 -1.81 -12.63 28.74
C GLY A 419 -2.47 -12.02 29.99
N PRO A 420 -2.54 -12.74 31.12
CA PRO A 420 -3.21 -12.26 32.34
C PRO A 420 -2.41 -11.18 33.10
N ASP A 421 -1.18 -10.87 32.70
CA ASP A 421 -0.36 -9.91 33.43
C ASP A 421 -0.82 -8.44 33.30
N ARG A 422 -0.11 -7.53 33.97
CA ARG A 422 -0.42 -6.08 33.95
C ARG A 422 0.38 -5.29 32.91
N SER A 423 1.25 -5.95 32.14
CA SER A 423 2.04 -5.27 31.12
C SER A 423 1.17 -4.93 29.90
N ALA A 424 1.71 -4.15 28.96
CA ALA A 424 1.07 -3.83 27.70
C ALA A 424 2.01 -4.19 26.55
N PRO A 425 1.94 -5.42 25.99
CA PRO A 425 2.92 -5.91 25.02
C PRO A 425 2.77 -5.24 23.65
N VAL A 426 3.91 -5.10 22.98
CA VAL A 426 4.03 -4.44 21.68
C VAL A 426 4.59 -5.41 20.64
N VAL A 427 4.00 -5.42 19.44
CA VAL A 427 4.54 -6.06 18.23
C VAL A 427 4.72 -4.99 17.16
N MET A 428 5.97 -4.75 16.78
CA MET A 428 6.36 -3.72 15.81
C MET A 428 6.35 -4.25 14.37
N ALA A 429 6.85 -5.47 14.15
CA ALA A 429 6.92 -6.08 12.84
C ALA A 429 6.94 -7.61 12.97
N VAL A 430 6.45 -8.30 11.94
CA VAL A 430 6.37 -9.76 11.87
C VAL A 430 6.92 -10.21 10.53
N THR A 431 7.75 -11.25 10.52
CA THR A 431 8.27 -11.87 9.30
C THR A 431 8.16 -13.38 9.41
N LEU A 432 7.51 -14.01 8.43
CA LEU A 432 7.49 -15.45 8.31
C LEU A 432 8.76 -15.94 7.63
N GLU A 433 9.26 -17.09 8.07
CA GLU A 433 10.29 -17.83 7.37
C GLU A 433 9.68 -19.08 6.74
N SER A 434 9.88 -19.25 5.44
CA SER A 434 9.35 -20.39 4.68
C SER A 434 10.05 -21.70 5.04
N LEU A 435 9.33 -22.82 4.94
CA LEU A 435 9.92 -24.17 5.11
C LEU A 435 10.90 -24.53 3.99
N THR A 436 10.67 -24.00 2.78
CA THR A 436 11.52 -24.26 1.62
C THR A 436 12.65 -23.24 1.56
N GLU A 437 13.90 -23.71 1.61
CA GLU A 437 15.02 -22.95 1.06
C GLU A 437 14.78 -22.83 -0.44
N THR A 438 14.23 -21.70 -0.89
CA THR A 438 14.37 -21.32 -2.29
C THR A 438 15.87 -21.28 -2.57
N LYS A 439 16.36 -22.16 -3.44
CA LYS A 439 17.72 -22.06 -3.98
C LYS A 439 17.86 -20.64 -4.50
N ASP A 440 18.63 -19.81 -3.80
CA ASP A 440 18.99 -18.48 -4.27
C ASP A 440 19.59 -18.66 -5.68
N GLU A 441 18.93 -18.09 -6.68
CA GLU A 441 19.53 -17.94 -8.01
C GLU A 441 20.75 -17.04 -7.86
N LYS A 442 21.90 -17.60 -8.25
CA LYS A 442 23.18 -16.92 -8.37
C LYS A 442 23.16 -15.77 -9.37
#